data_AF-A0A7D5R743-F1
#
_entry.id   AF-A0A7D5R743-F1
#
_cell.length_a   1.000
_cell.length_b   1.000
_cell.length_c   1.000
_cell.angle_alpha   90.00
_cell.angle_beta   90.00
_cell.angle_gamma   90.00
#
_symmetry.space_group_name_H-M   'P 1'
#
loop_
_entity.id
_entity.type
_entity.pdbx_description
1 polymer ?
#
loop_
_entity_poly.entity_id
_entity_poly.type
_entity_poly.pdbx_seq_one_letter_code
_entity_poly.pdbx_strand_id
1 'polypeptide(L)' 'MWYVAPEEYTERVEVIAVTDAGCIAETFDGYAVNIGDCQAQQGEYVNAVIDKKVKERAAAMNPTS' A
#
# COMPACT_ATOMS: atom_id res chain seq x y z
N MET A 1 -14.24 -22.25 -2.66
CA MET A 1 -13.74 -21.36 -3.72
C MET A 1 -12.61 -20.51 -3.15
N TRP A 2 -11.37 -20.66 -3.63
CA TRP A 2 -10.32 -19.66 -3.38
C TRP A 2 -10.53 -18.53 -4.38
N TYR A 3 -11.24 -17.47 -3.96
CA TYR A 3 -11.33 -16.25 -4.75
C TYR A 3 -9.94 -15.62 -4.79
N VAL A 4 -9.21 -15.92 -5.86
CA VAL A 4 -7.94 -15.29 -6.26
C VAL A 4 -8.17 -13.95 -6.97
N ALA A 5 -9.41 -13.48 -7.04
CA ALA A 5 -9.70 -12.14 -7.55
C ALA A 5 -9.06 -11.10 -6.61
N PRO A 6 -8.31 -10.13 -7.16
CA PRO A 6 -7.82 -9.00 -6.39
C PRO A 6 -9.03 -8.25 -5.82
N GLU A 7 -9.03 -8.01 -4.52
CA GLU A 7 -10.03 -7.12 -3.90
C GLU A 7 -9.36 -5.76 -3.78
N GLU A 8 -9.49 -4.98 -4.85
CA GLU A 8 -8.94 -3.63 -4.94
C GLU A 8 -9.83 -2.67 -4.15
N TYR A 9 -9.22 -1.94 -3.23
CA TYR A 9 -9.90 -0.89 -2.49
C TYR A 9 -9.06 0.39 -2.54
N THR A 10 -9.74 1.52 -2.66
CA THR A 10 -9.08 2.82 -2.62
C THR A 10 -8.91 3.22 -1.17
N GLU A 11 -7.66 3.34 -0.73
CA GLU A 11 -7.30 3.81 0.60
C GLU A 11 -6.50 5.10 0.50
N ARG A 12 -6.77 6.02 1.41
CA ARG A 12 -5.95 7.21 1.57
C ARG A 12 -4.68 6.80 2.31
N VAL A 13 -3.54 6.99 1.66
CA VAL A 13 -2.22 6.62 2.17
C VAL A 13 -1.31 7.85 2.18
N GLU A 14 -0.36 7.86 3.10
CA GLU A 14 0.63 8.94 3.23
C GLU A 14 1.90 8.55 2.48
N VAL A 15 2.37 9.38 1.56
CA VAL A 15 3.62 9.11 0.84
C VAL A 15 4.80 9.34 1.77
N ILE A 16 5.48 8.26 2.16
CA ILE A 16 6.65 8.34 3.06
C ILE A 16 7.97 8.45 2.28
N ALA A 17 8.01 7.95 1.04
CA ALA A 17 9.19 8.03 0.20
C ALA A 17 8.84 8.02 -1.29
N VAL A 18 9.54 8.84 -2.07
CA VAL A 18 9.48 8.83 -3.53
C VAL A 18 10.83 8.32 -4.00
N THR A 19 10.84 7.18 -4.69
CA THR A 19 12.06 6.58 -5.26
C THR A 19 11.97 6.55 -6.78
N ASP A 20 13.09 6.46 -7.49
CA ASP A 20 13.10 6.29 -8.96
C ASP A 20 12.34 5.04 -9.45
N ALA A 21 12.09 4.07 -8.57
CA ALA A 21 11.32 2.86 -8.88
C ALA A 21 9.82 2.98 -8.54
N GLY A 22 9.38 4.12 -8.00
CA GLY A 22 8.02 4.38 -7.57
C GLY A 22 7.92 4.99 -6.16
N CYS A 23 6.70 5.36 -5.79
CA CYS A 23 6.37 5.92 -4.50
C CYS A 23 6.00 4.83 -3.50
N ILE A 24 6.58 4.94 -2.33
CA ILE A 24 6.24 4.17 -1.14
C ILE A 24 5.30 5.02 -0.31
N ALA A 25 4.09 4.52 -0.10
CA ALA A 25 3.11 5.12 0.76
C ALA A 25 2.81 4.21 1.95
N GLU A 26 2.55 4.81 3.10
CA GLU A 26 2.14 4.12 4.31
C GLU A 26 0.63 4.24 4.48
N THR A 27 -0.01 3.09 4.71
CA THR A 27 -1.41 3.01 5.08
C THR A 27 -1.59 3.40 6.55
N PHE A 28 -2.79 3.86 6.94
CA PHE A 28 -3.09 4.18 8.34
C PHE A 28 -2.88 3.01 9.32
N ASP A 29 -2.91 1.79 8.81
CA ASP A 29 -2.65 0.57 9.58
C ASP A 29 -1.14 0.28 9.74
N GLY A 30 -0.26 1.17 9.28
CA GLY A 30 1.19 1.05 9.40
C GLY A 30 1.84 0.12 8.37
N TYR A 31 1.15 -0.20 7.27
CA TYR A 31 1.75 -0.99 6.18
C TYR A 31 2.28 -0.08 5.09
N ALA A 32 3.57 -0.26 4.77
CA ALA A 32 4.19 0.33 3.60
C ALA A 32 3.77 -0.42 2.33
N VAL A 33 3.15 0.29 1.40
CA VAL A 33 2.72 -0.18 0.08
C VAL A 33 3.45 0.60 -1.00
N ASN A 34 3.87 -0.08 -2.06
CA ASN A 34 4.37 0.59 -3.25
C ASN A 34 3.18 0.90 -4.16
N ILE A 35 2.92 2.18 -4.39
CA ILE A 35 1.78 2.68 -5.19
C ILE A 35 2.18 2.97 -6.64
N GLY A 36 3.41 2.64 -7.03
CA GLY A 36 3.95 2.88 -8.36
C GLY A 36 4.37 4.34 -8.57
N ASP A 37 4.45 4.75 -9.83
CA ASP A 37 4.78 6.13 -10.21
C ASP A 37 3.72 7.10 -9.66
N CYS A 38 4.12 7.99 -8.75
CA CYS A 38 3.25 9.01 -8.19
C CYS A 38 3.91 10.39 -8.34
N GLN A 39 3.10 11.39 -8.70
CA GLN A 39 3.55 12.79 -8.75
C GLN A 39 3.39 13.51 -7.40
N ALA A 40 3.33 12.77 -6.30
CA ALA A 40 3.10 13.31 -4.97
C ALA A 40 4.41 13.46 -4.20
N GLN A 41 4.45 14.41 -3.27
CA GLN A 41 5.62 14.68 -2.44
C GLN A 41 5.59 13.86 -1.15
N GLN A 42 6.76 13.63 -0.54
CA GLN A 42 6.81 13.05 0.81
C GLN A 42 5.97 13.86 1.80
N GLY A 43 5.12 13.19 2.58
CA GLY A 43 4.16 13.79 3.52
C GLY A 43 2.81 14.16 2.89
N GLU A 44 2.62 13.93 1.59
CA GLU A 44 1.34 14.14 0.93
C GLU A 44 0.44 12.91 1.06
N TYR A 45 -0.86 13.15 1.22
CA TYR A 45 -1.84 12.06 1.24
C TYR A 45 -2.43 11.84 -0.15
N VAL A 46 -2.28 10.64 -0.67
CA VAL A 46 -2.82 10.24 -1.97
C VAL A 46 -3.83 9.11 -1.80
N ASN A 47 -4.81 9.07 -2.70
CA ASN A 47 -5.73 7.95 -2.79
C ASN A 47 -5.09 6.91 -3.71
N ALA A 48 -4.60 5.82 -3.13
CA ALA A 48 -4.00 4.72 -3.88
C ALA A 48 -4.97 3.53 -3.97
N VAL A 49 -4.95 2.85 -5.11
CA VAL A 49 -5.65 1.57 -5.27
C VAL A 49 -4.74 0.49 -4.74
N ILE A 50 -5.15 -0.15 -3.65
CA ILE A 50 -4.37 -1.20 -2.99
C ILE A 50 -5.14 -2.51 -3.10
N ASP A 51 -4.43 -3.58 -3.42
CA ASP A 51 -4.99 -4.92 -3.34
C ASP A 51 -4.98 -5.39 -1.88
N LYS A 52 -6.18 -5.64 -1.33
CA LYS A 52 -6.36 -6.15 0.03
C LYS A 52 -5.60 -7.45 0.28
N LYS A 53 -5.42 -8.29 -0.73
CA LYS A 53 -4.63 -9.53 -0.63
C LYS A 53 -3.16 -9.24 -0.37
N VAL A 54 -2.61 -8.15 -0.91
CA VAL A 54 -1.21 -7.75 -0.67
C VAL A 54 -1.04 -7.33 0.78
N LYS A 55 -2.01 -6.58 1.33
CA LYS A 55 -2.04 -6.21 2.75
C LYS A 55 -2.22 -7.44 3.65
N GLU A 56 -3.13 -8.36 3.32
CA GLU A 56 -3.31 -9.62 4.04
C GLU A 56 -2.05 -10.50 4.02
N ARG A 57 -1.32 -10.54 2.90
CA ARG A 57 -0.03 -11.23 2.79
C ARG A 57 1.06 -10.55 3.60
N ALA A 58 1.12 -9.21 3.59
CA ALA A 58 2.06 -8.45 4.41
C ALA A 58 1.78 -8.65 5.91
N ALA A 59 0.51 -8.67 6.31
CA ALA A 59 0.09 -8.99 7.68
C ALA A 59 0.45 -10.45 8.06
N ALA A 60 0.22 -11.41 7.17
CA ALA A 60 0.59 -12.81 7.40
C ALA A 60 2.11 -13.05 7.45
N MET A 61 2.90 -12.19 6.80
CA MET A 61 4.37 -12.23 6.82
C MET A 61 5.00 -11.49 8.01
N ASN A 62 4.23 -10.73 8.80
CA ASN A 62 4.65 -10.15 10.07
C ASN A 62 3.99 -10.88 11.26
N PRO A 63 4.47 -12.09 11.63
CA PRO A 63 4.04 -12.77 12.85
C PRO A 63 4.73 -12.13 14.06
N THR A 64 4.29 -10.93 14.47
CA THR A 64 4.57 -10.48 15.84
C THR A 64 3.60 -11.18 16.78
N SER A 65 4.06 -12.28 17.36
CA SER A 65 3.53 -12.87 18.59
C SER A 65 3.97 -12.08 19.82
#